data_AF-A0A7S2VPE4-F1
#
_entry.id   AF-A0A7S2VPE4-F1
#
_cell.length_a   1.000
_cell.length_b   1.000
_cell.length_c   1.000
_cell.angle_alpha   90.00
_cell.angle_beta   90.00
_cell.angle_gamma   90.00
#
_symmetry.space_group_name_H-M   'P 1'
#
loop_
_entity.id
_entity.type
_entity.pdbx_description
1 polymer ?
#
loop_
_entity_poly.entity_id
_entity_poly.type
_entity_poly.pdbx_seq_one_letter_code
_entity_poly.pdbx_strand_id
1 'polypeptide(L)'
;YMVHVEYPDQGFDVDIFMLDTNHLDAHEPDHDPEHNICGRKHNEPDATCAVADGPPSVEGCNQYFQDLWSEQVSWVRNKLWNSHATWQIAVTHFPCGSMTGFYQNLRIIYGLDLLVTGHRHDQELWASSGSLGGMTCFVTGGGGG
;
A
#
# COMPACT_ATOMS: atom_id res chain seq x y z
N TYR A 1 -8.74 -3.34 2.32
CA TYR A 1 -9.49 -4.58 2.02
C TYR A 1 -8.62 -5.78 2.41
N MET A 2 -9.19 -6.85 2.95
CA MET A 2 -8.44 -8.05 3.39
C MET A 2 -9.09 -9.31 2.82
N VAL A 3 -8.28 -10.27 2.41
CA VAL A 3 -8.71 -11.58 1.92
C VAL A 3 -8.02 -12.68 2.73
N HIS A 4 -8.80 -13.65 3.20
CA HIS A 4 -8.28 -14.89 3.77
C HIS A 4 -8.38 -16.00 2.71
N VAL A 5 -7.31 -16.76 2.52
CA VAL A 5 -7.26 -17.86 1.55
C VAL A 5 -6.72 -19.12 2.23
N GLU A 6 -7.49 -20.21 2.17
CA GLU A 6 -7.08 -21.51 2.70
C GLU A 6 -6.53 -22.41 1.58
N TYR A 7 -5.41 -23.08 1.85
CA TYR A 7 -4.81 -24.10 0.98
C TYR A 7 -4.80 -25.44 1.74
N PRO A 8 -5.95 -26.10 1.92
CA PRO A 8 -6.10 -27.26 2.80
C PRO A 8 -5.21 -28.44 2.39
N ASP A 9 -5.08 -28.69 1.08
CA ASP A 9 -4.24 -29.77 0.53
C ASP A 9 -2.74 -29.52 0.77
N GLN A 10 -2.34 -28.27 1.01
CA GLN A 10 -0.96 -27.87 1.29
C GLN A 10 -0.73 -27.57 2.79
N GLY A 11 -1.79 -27.57 3.60
CA GLY A 11 -1.72 -27.41 5.05
C GLY A 11 -1.35 -25.99 5.53
N PHE A 12 -1.71 -24.95 4.78
CA PHE A 12 -1.51 -23.56 5.20
C PHE A 12 -2.64 -22.65 4.72
N ASP A 13 -2.66 -21.44 5.27
CA ASP A 13 -3.59 -20.36 4.96
C ASP A 13 -2.86 -19.01 4.91
N VAL A 14 -3.48 -18.04 4.27
CA VAL A 14 -2.86 -16.73 3.98
C VAL A 14 -3.85 -15.62 4.23
N ASP A 15 -3.41 -14.60 4.97
CA ASP A 15 -4.09 -13.31 5.06
C ASP A 15 -3.40 -12.28 4.17
N ILE A 16 -4.16 -11.72 3.22
CA ILE A 16 -3.68 -10.71 2.27
C ILE A 16 -4.30 -9.36 2.62
N PHE A 17 -3.46 -8.38 2.96
CA PHE A 17 -3.84 -7.01 3.31
C PHE A 17 -3.55 -6.07 2.15
N MET A 18 -4.60 -5.49 1.56
CA MET A 18 -4.46 -4.44 0.54
C MET A 18 -4.34 -3.08 1.22
N LEU A 19 -3.19 -2.45 1.04
CA LEU A 19 -2.86 -1.12 1.56
C LEU A 19 -2.84 -0.10 0.42
N ASP A 20 -3.48 1.03 0.64
CA ASP A 20 -3.45 2.19 -0.22
C ASP A 20 -2.37 3.15 0.27
N THR A 21 -1.31 3.25 -0.51
CA THR A 21 -0.16 4.11 -0.22
C THR A 21 -0.10 5.35 -1.11
N ASN A 22 -1.20 5.68 -1.79
CA ASN A 22 -1.29 6.83 -2.69
C ASN A 22 -1.07 8.17 -1.99
N HIS A 23 -1.13 8.23 -0.65
CA HIS A 23 -0.72 9.40 0.12
C HIS A 23 0.72 9.86 -0.14
N LEU A 24 1.57 9.00 -0.73
CA LEU A 24 2.95 9.34 -1.10
C LEU A 24 3.04 10.23 -2.35
N ASP A 25 2.09 10.13 -3.28
CA ASP A 25 2.00 11.00 -4.49
C ASP A 25 0.76 11.93 -4.44
N ALA A 26 -0.02 11.88 -3.36
CA ALA A 26 -1.13 12.82 -3.12
C ALA A 26 -0.60 14.08 -2.44
N HIS A 27 -0.40 15.14 -3.22
CA HIS A 27 0.12 16.41 -2.73
C HIS A 27 -0.87 17.55 -2.92
N GLU A 28 -0.55 18.72 -2.37
CA GLU A 28 -1.29 19.96 -2.64
C GLU A 28 -1.43 20.19 -4.15
N PRO A 29 -2.56 20.73 -4.65
CA PRO A 29 -2.91 20.67 -6.08
C PRO A 29 -1.90 21.26 -7.06
N ASP A 30 -1.06 22.20 -6.63
CA ASP A 30 -0.06 22.86 -7.49
C ASP A 30 1.35 22.26 -7.34
N HIS A 31 1.53 21.25 -6.48
CA HIS A 31 2.80 20.57 -6.27
C HIS A 31 3.00 19.44 -7.29
N ASP A 32 4.24 19.28 -7.77
CA ASP A 32 4.68 18.26 -8.74
C ASP A 32 3.61 17.85 -9.77
N PRO A 33 3.22 18.77 -10.66
CA PRO A 33 2.02 18.60 -11.47
C PRO A 33 2.09 17.41 -12.45
N GLU A 34 3.27 16.83 -12.69
CA GLU A 34 3.43 15.67 -13.57
C GLU A 34 3.29 14.31 -12.84
N HIS A 35 3.40 14.29 -11.51
CA HIS A 35 3.36 13.05 -10.72
C HIS A 35 2.33 13.10 -9.58
N ASN A 36 1.76 14.27 -9.28
CA ASN A 36 0.77 14.43 -8.24
C ASN A 36 -0.61 13.96 -8.71
N ILE A 37 -1.12 12.89 -8.10
CA ILE A 37 -2.44 12.34 -8.41
C ILE A 37 -3.60 13.27 -8.01
N CYS A 38 -3.33 14.27 -7.16
CA CYS A 38 -4.24 15.33 -6.77
C CYS A 38 -3.98 16.64 -7.52
N GLY A 39 -3.17 16.61 -8.58
CA GLY A 39 -2.70 17.79 -9.30
C GLY A 39 -3.80 18.51 -10.08
N ARG A 40 -3.83 19.85 -10.01
CA ARG A 40 -4.79 20.69 -10.73
C ARG A 40 -4.56 20.70 -12.24
N LYS A 41 -3.32 20.52 -12.70
CA LYS A 41 -2.94 20.66 -14.13
C LYS A 41 -3.74 19.72 -15.05
N HIS A 42 -4.09 18.53 -14.57
CA HIS A 42 -4.70 17.46 -15.37
C HIS A 42 -6.11 17.08 -14.90
N ASN A 43 -6.72 17.89 -14.05
CA ASN A 43 -8.08 17.71 -13.55
C ASN A 43 -8.94 18.92 -13.89
N GLU A 44 -10.22 18.67 -14.21
CA GLU A 44 -11.20 19.74 -14.35
C GLU A 44 -11.45 20.43 -12.98
N PRO A 45 -11.83 21.73 -12.96
CA PRO A 45 -12.04 22.45 -11.70
C PRO A 45 -13.10 21.84 -10.77
N ASP A 46 -14.08 21.11 -11.31
CA ASP A 46 -15.13 20.41 -10.58
C ASP A 46 -14.91 18.88 -10.49
N ALA A 47 -13.70 18.40 -10.82
CA ALA A 47 -13.38 16.99 -10.77
C ALA A 47 -13.54 16.42 -9.35
N THR A 48 -14.21 15.27 -9.28
CA THR A 48 -14.52 14.58 -8.02
C THR A 48 -14.58 13.07 -8.24
N CYS A 49 -14.20 12.32 -7.20
CA CYS A 49 -14.29 10.86 -7.15
C CYS A 49 -15.37 10.39 -6.14
N ALA A 50 -16.22 11.30 -5.64
CA ALA A 50 -17.20 11.02 -4.59
C ALA A 50 -18.21 9.92 -4.97
N VAL A 51 -18.45 9.66 -6.26
CA VAL A 51 -19.33 8.57 -6.72
C VAL A 51 -18.81 7.17 -6.34
N ALA A 52 -17.52 7.05 -6.07
CA ALA A 52 -16.85 5.81 -5.66
C ALA A 52 -16.26 5.93 -4.24
N ASP A 53 -16.84 6.80 -3.41
CA ASP A 53 -16.37 7.13 -2.05
C ASP A 53 -14.92 7.64 -2.01
N GLY A 54 -14.43 8.25 -3.11
CA GLY A 54 -13.09 8.83 -3.23
C GLY A 54 -13.01 10.31 -2.85
N PRO A 55 -11.90 11.00 -3.20
CA PRO A 55 -11.73 12.43 -2.99
C PRO A 55 -12.94 13.27 -3.42
N PRO A 56 -13.43 14.18 -2.56
CA PRO A 56 -14.62 14.97 -2.86
C PRO A 56 -14.35 16.08 -3.88
N SER A 57 -13.10 16.54 -4.01
CA SER A 57 -12.63 17.52 -4.98
C SER A 57 -11.11 17.44 -5.14
N VAL A 58 -10.56 18.18 -6.11
CA VAL A 58 -9.10 18.35 -6.29
C VAL A 58 -8.47 18.92 -5.00
N GLU A 59 -9.07 19.94 -4.41
CA GLU A 59 -8.60 20.59 -3.18
C GLU A 59 -8.69 19.67 -1.95
N GLY A 60 -9.69 18.79 -1.90
CA GLY A 60 -9.85 17.82 -0.82
C GLY A 60 -9.05 16.53 -1.00
N CYS A 61 -8.38 16.35 -2.14
CA CYS A 61 -7.77 15.08 -2.53
C CYS A 61 -6.57 14.69 -1.65
N ASN A 62 -5.67 15.63 -1.36
CA ASN A 62 -4.53 15.36 -0.48
C ASN A 62 -5.01 14.89 0.89
N GLN A 63 -5.89 15.67 1.53
CA GLN A 63 -6.41 15.36 2.86
C GLN A 63 -7.13 14.00 2.88
N TYR A 64 -7.92 13.69 1.85
CA TYR A 64 -8.58 12.38 1.72
C TYR A 64 -7.58 11.22 1.80
N PHE A 65 -6.47 11.26 1.05
CA PHE A 65 -5.48 10.18 1.08
C PHE A 65 -4.68 10.16 2.39
N GLN A 66 -4.43 11.29 3.03
CA GLN A 66 -3.81 11.34 4.36
C GLN A 66 -4.70 10.68 5.42
N ASP A 67 -6.01 10.99 5.40
CA ASP A 67 -6.98 10.42 6.34
C ASP A 67 -7.14 8.91 6.11
N LEU A 68 -7.30 8.50 4.85
CA LEU A 68 -7.36 7.09 4.47
C LEU A 68 -6.12 6.32 4.96
N TRP A 69 -4.93 6.88 4.78
CA TRP A 69 -3.70 6.26 5.24
C TRP A 69 -3.64 6.14 6.77
N SER A 70 -4.03 7.19 7.50
CA SER A 70 -4.08 7.17 8.96
C SER A 70 -5.01 6.07 9.50
N GLU A 71 -6.18 5.92 8.89
CA GLU A 71 -7.12 4.84 9.19
C GLU A 71 -6.53 3.47 8.86
N GLN A 72 -5.91 3.33 7.69
CA GLN A 72 -5.32 2.06 7.26
C GLN A 72 -4.14 1.61 8.11
N VAL A 73 -3.31 2.52 8.60
CA VAL A 73 -2.21 2.22 9.53
C VAL A 73 -2.75 1.57 10.81
N SER A 74 -3.83 2.11 11.37
CA SER A 74 -4.46 1.55 12.57
C SER A 74 -5.14 0.22 12.26
N TRP A 75 -5.84 0.15 11.12
CA TRP A 75 -6.52 -1.04 10.65
C TRP A 75 -5.56 -2.22 10.44
N VAL A 76 -4.46 -2.04 9.70
CA VAL A 76 -3.54 -3.14 9.37
C VAL A 76 -2.81 -3.66 10.60
N ARG A 77 -2.41 -2.78 11.53
CA ARG A 77 -1.81 -3.19 12.81
C ARG A 77 -2.77 -4.05 13.62
N ASN A 78 -4.03 -3.63 13.72
CA ASN A 78 -5.04 -4.41 14.40
C ASN A 78 -5.31 -5.75 13.70
N LYS A 79 -5.37 -5.78 12.37
CA LYS A 79 -5.61 -7.00 11.62
C LYS A 79 -4.46 -8.00 11.74
N LEU A 80 -3.23 -7.56 11.58
CA LEU A 80 -2.05 -8.42 11.77
C LEU A 80 -1.97 -8.95 13.20
N TRP A 81 -2.23 -8.12 14.21
CA TRP A 81 -2.21 -8.54 15.62
C TRP A 81 -3.20 -9.68 15.93
N ASN A 82 -4.35 -9.69 15.25
CA ASN A 82 -5.39 -10.70 15.43
C ASN A 82 -5.33 -11.82 14.37
N SER A 83 -4.37 -11.77 13.43
CA SER A 83 -4.19 -12.80 12.43
C SER A 83 -3.55 -14.04 13.06
N HIS A 84 -4.10 -15.20 12.73
CA HIS A 84 -3.52 -16.50 13.05
C HIS A 84 -3.20 -17.31 11.79
N ALA A 85 -3.29 -16.69 10.61
CA ALA A 85 -2.92 -17.31 9.36
C ALA A 85 -1.44 -17.71 9.36
N THR A 86 -1.11 -18.73 8.56
CA THR A 86 0.25 -19.23 8.40
C THR A 86 1.16 -18.18 7.75
N TRP A 87 0.62 -17.37 6.83
CA TRP A 87 1.33 -16.29 6.17
C TRP A 87 0.51 -14.99 6.17
N GLN A 88 1.17 -13.89 6.51
CA GLN A 88 0.60 -12.55 6.41
C GLN A 88 1.30 -11.75 5.31
N ILE A 89 0.54 -11.34 4.28
CA ILE A 89 1.05 -10.68 3.09
C ILE A 89 0.45 -9.27 2.96
N ALA A 90 1.28 -8.26 2.75
CA ALA A 90 0.83 -6.92 2.39
C ALA A 90 1.02 -6.70 0.90
N VAL A 91 0.01 -6.13 0.24
CA VAL A 91 0.05 -5.72 -1.15
C VAL A 91 -0.20 -4.22 -1.20
N THR A 92 0.67 -3.49 -1.89
CA THR A 92 0.63 -2.03 -1.91
C THR A 92 1.21 -1.48 -3.21
N HIS A 93 0.99 -0.19 -3.50
CA HIS A 93 1.46 0.40 -4.74
C HIS A 93 2.97 0.70 -4.73
N PHE A 94 3.46 1.49 -3.77
CA PHE A 94 4.83 2.01 -3.77
C PHE A 94 5.89 0.94 -3.47
N PRO A 95 7.10 1.04 -4.05
CA PRO A 95 8.08 -0.04 -4.08
C PRO A 95 8.69 -0.32 -2.69
N CYS A 96 9.36 -1.48 -2.55
CA CYS A 96 9.99 -1.96 -1.31
C CYS A 96 10.86 -0.95 -0.54
N GLY A 97 11.45 0.04 -1.22
CA GLY A 97 12.27 1.08 -0.62
C GLY A 97 11.48 2.22 0.03
N SER A 98 10.17 2.30 -0.22
CA SER A 98 9.27 3.29 0.35
C SER A 98 8.82 2.86 1.74
N MET A 99 8.76 3.81 2.67
CA MET A 99 8.26 3.59 4.05
C MET A 99 8.89 2.38 4.77
N THR A 100 10.18 2.13 4.55
CA THR A 100 10.90 0.97 5.11
C THR A 100 10.72 0.82 6.62
N GLY A 101 10.76 1.93 7.37
CA GLY A 101 10.54 1.91 8.83
C GLY A 101 9.14 1.44 9.23
N PHE A 102 8.10 1.78 8.46
CA PHE A 102 6.74 1.31 8.72
C PHE A 102 6.63 -0.20 8.49
N TYR A 103 7.10 -0.69 7.33
CA TYR A 103 7.03 -2.11 7.01
C TYR A 103 7.94 -2.97 7.89
N GLN A 104 9.12 -2.47 8.26
CA GLN A 104 9.99 -3.10 9.25
C GLN A 104 9.27 -3.25 10.59
N ASN A 105 8.52 -2.23 11.03
CA ASN A 105 7.73 -2.31 12.25
C ASN A 105 6.63 -3.37 12.15
N LEU A 106 5.91 -3.43 11.02
CA LEU A 106 4.92 -4.48 10.76
C LEU A 106 5.54 -5.89 10.79
N ARG A 107 6.73 -6.07 10.20
CA ARG A 107 7.45 -7.34 10.23
C ARG A 107 7.83 -7.76 11.64
N ILE A 108 8.48 -6.87 12.38
CA ILE A 108 9.12 -7.19 13.67
C ILE A 108 8.09 -7.33 14.80
N ILE A 109 7.08 -6.46 14.83
CA ILE A 109 6.10 -6.41 15.92
C ILE A 109 4.87 -7.26 15.62
N TYR A 110 4.39 -7.22 14.38
CA TYR A 110 3.08 -7.76 14.01
C TYR A 110 3.15 -9.03 13.13
N GLY A 111 4.35 -9.47 12.75
CA GLY A 111 4.54 -10.72 12.03
C GLY A 111 4.17 -10.67 10.54
N LEU A 112 4.27 -9.51 9.88
CA LEU A 112 4.10 -9.44 8.41
C LEU A 112 5.23 -10.22 7.70
N ASP A 113 4.93 -11.17 6.82
CA ASP A 113 5.94 -12.09 6.26
C ASP A 113 6.43 -11.71 4.87
N LEU A 114 5.55 -11.12 4.07
CA LEU A 114 5.84 -10.76 2.68
C LEU A 114 5.24 -9.40 2.32
N LEU A 115 6.00 -8.62 1.57
CA LEU A 115 5.54 -7.37 0.96
C LEU A 115 5.56 -7.48 -0.58
N VAL A 116 4.42 -7.22 -1.21
CA VAL A 116 4.28 -7.21 -2.67
C VAL A 116 3.96 -5.78 -3.10
N THR A 117 4.78 -5.25 -4.00
CA THR A 117 4.74 -3.84 -4.42
C THR A 117 4.74 -3.69 -5.94
N GLY A 118 4.49 -2.48 -6.43
CA GLY A 118 4.57 -2.13 -7.84
C GLY A 118 5.22 -0.76 -8.03
N HIS A 119 4.52 0.13 -8.73
CA HIS A 119 4.90 1.50 -9.07
C HIS A 119 6.10 1.62 -10.01
N ARG A 120 7.22 0.92 -9.74
CA ARG A 120 8.30 0.80 -10.72
C ARG A 120 7.93 -0.22 -11.79
N HIS A 121 8.15 0.13 -13.05
CA HIS A 121 7.79 -0.67 -14.22
C HIS A 121 8.85 -1.75 -14.51
N ASP A 122 9.25 -2.48 -13.48
CA ASP A 122 10.26 -3.54 -13.52
C ASP A 122 9.87 -4.71 -12.61
N GLN A 123 10.80 -5.67 -12.49
CA GLN A 123 10.68 -6.83 -11.62
C GLN A 123 11.90 -6.88 -10.71
N GLU A 124 11.68 -6.86 -9.40
CA GLU A 124 12.76 -6.91 -8.42
C GLU A 124 12.45 -7.89 -7.28
N LEU A 125 13.51 -8.52 -6.76
CA LEU A 125 13.47 -9.35 -5.58
C LEU A 125 14.40 -8.77 -4.51
N TRP A 126 13.82 -8.33 -3.40
CA TRP A 126 14.52 -7.92 -2.20
C TRP A 126 14.47 -9.07 -1.19
N ALA A 127 15.40 -10.02 -1.33
CA ALA A 127 15.47 -11.19 -0.47
C ALA A 127 16.03 -10.83 0.92
N SER A 128 15.31 -11.21 1.98
CA SER A 128 15.74 -11.04 3.39
C SER A 128 16.25 -9.62 3.71
N SER A 129 15.51 -8.60 3.30
CA SER A 129 15.97 -7.21 3.35
C SER A 129 16.15 -6.72 4.80
N GLY A 130 17.37 -6.33 5.16
CA GLY A 130 17.66 -5.76 6.49
C GLY A 130 16.87 -4.50 6.80
N SER A 131 16.61 -3.65 5.79
CA SER A 131 15.80 -2.43 5.96
C SER A 131 14.31 -2.72 6.18
N LEU A 132 13.86 -3.95 5.88
CA LEU A 132 12.51 -4.43 6.12
C LEU A 132 12.45 -5.45 7.27
N GLY A 133 13.47 -5.49 8.14
CA GLY A 133 13.51 -6.41 9.28
C GLY A 133 13.69 -7.88 8.88
N GLY A 134 14.35 -8.14 7.76
CA GLY A 134 14.54 -9.48 7.19
C GLY A 134 13.35 -9.98 6.37
N MET A 135 12.32 -9.15 6.14
CA MET A 135 11.19 -9.49 5.29
C MET A 135 11.62 -9.57 3.82
N THR A 136 11.03 -10.51 3.07
CA THR A 136 11.16 -10.55 1.61
C THR A 136 10.19 -9.57 0.99
N CYS A 137 10.62 -8.87 -0.06
CA CYS A 137 9.76 -7.97 -0.81
C CYS A 137 9.91 -8.15 -2.32
N PHE A 138 8.79 -8.08 -3.04
CA PHE A 138 8.75 -8.07 -4.50
C PHE A 138 8.34 -6.71 -5.02
N VAL A 139 8.98 -6.26 -6.09
CA VAL A 139 8.45 -5.21 -6.97
C VAL A 139 8.02 -5.91 -8.25
N THR A 140 6.74 -5.78 -8.61
CA THR A 140 6.17 -6.45 -9.78
C THR A 140 5.31 -5.52 -10.64
N GLY A 141 5.84 -4.34 -10.98
CA GLY A 141 5.15 -3.38 -11.85
C GLY A 141 5.42 -3.59 -13.36
N GLY A 142 6.33 -4.48 -13.75
CA GLY A 142 6.64 -4.79 -15.15
C GLY A 142 5.57 -5.59 -15.92
N GLY A 143 4.29 -5.36 -15.66
CA GLY A 143 3.17 -6.05 -16.32
C GLY A 143 2.88 -5.60 -17.75
N GLY A 144 3.62 -4.61 -18.28
CA GLY A 144 3.44 -4.04 -19.61
C GLY A 144 3.23 -2.52 -19.65
N GLY A 145 3.48 -1.82 -18.54
CA GLY A 145 3.51 -0.34 -18.45
C GLY A 145 4.88 0.24 -18.70
#